data_AF-A0A4Q2R7E6-F1
#
_entry.id   AF-A0A4Q2R7E6-F1
#
_cell.length_a   1.000
_cell.length_b   1.000
_cell.length_c   1.000
_cell.angle_alpha   90.00
_cell.angle_beta   90.00
_cell.angle_gamma   90.00
#
_symmetry.space_group_name_H-M   'P 1'
#
loop_
_entity.id
_entity.type
_entity.pdbx_description
1 polymer ?
#
loop_
_entity_poly.entity_id
_entity_poly.type
_entity_poly.pdbx_seq_one_letter_code
_entity_poly.pdbx_strand_id
1 'polypeptide(L)'
;MSQYPGSTSADIQTVLSDISPSTKASIIKALTASGLLNDTNGVGISIVTDPGNAYTVDATTTQALVLTGNAVTQINSNGPLLVAASQGTNYLDVSHSDKTADFRATVIGGSGSDTIFGNSARSLLVGGSGAEAITSGGGRDTIVGGSGSNTLVAGGRSIVETGTGSAVVRAGQGTESHDTIRAGSGLSTIRLSAGDNVVRAPTGGGRATISAGTGADTIFGPAANQGAATINGGAKTTLNLGTGSLKFNLSKGDSDTIFGGAGSGFVNLNKSSHDIASTSTSTNASGQQQVTINFASGGSITTVGTVNLTFTDTRNKH
;
A
#
# COMPACT_ATOMS: atom_id res chain seq x y z
N MET A 1 -32.74 1.68 -26.13
CA MET A 1 -31.33 1.83 -26.55
C MET A 1 -31.15 3.28 -26.95
N SER A 2 -30.82 4.16 -26.01
CA SER A 2 -30.69 5.61 -26.25
C SER A 2 -29.24 5.99 -26.06
N GLN A 3 -28.53 6.26 -27.16
CA GLN A 3 -27.25 6.95 -27.15
C GLN A 3 -27.54 8.42 -26.78
N TYR A 4 -27.05 8.85 -25.62
CA TYR A 4 -27.04 10.26 -25.22
C TYR A 4 -25.63 10.84 -25.45
N PRO A 5 -25.51 12.14 -25.75
CA PRO A 5 -24.29 12.74 -26.27
C PRO A 5 -23.17 12.72 -25.23
N GLY A 6 -21.95 12.46 -25.72
CA GLY A 6 -20.76 12.21 -24.91
C GLY A 6 -20.46 13.31 -23.88
N SER A 7 -20.14 12.88 -22.67
CA SER A 7 -19.51 13.73 -21.68
C SER A 7 -18.06 14.01 -22.09
N THR A 8 -17.62 15.23 -21.80
CA THR A 8 -16.37 15.81 -22.29
C THR A 8 -15.19 15.50 -21.36
N SER A 9 -13.96 15.77 -21.82
CA SER A 9 -12.72 15.66 -21.03
C SER A 9 -12.74 16.40 -19.68
N ALA A 10 -13.70 17.31 -19.46
CA ALA A 10 -13.86 18.06 -18.21
C ALA A 10 -14.31 17.18 -17.01
N ASP A 11 -15.09 16.13 -17.25
CA ASP A 11 -15.58 15.25 -16.18
C ASP A 11 -14.46 14.35 -15.65
N ILE A 12 -13.59 13.88 -16.56
CA ILE A 12 -12.35 13.17 -16.21
C ILE A 12 -11.41 14.10 -15.42
N GLN A 13 -11.24 15.36 -15.82
CA GLN A 13 -10.39 16.31 -15.10
C GLN A 13 -10.92 16.66 -13.70
N THR A 14 -12.23 16.60 -13.49
CA THR A 14 -12.89 16.78 -12.18
C THR A 14 -12.68 15.57 -11.28
N VAL A 15 -12.81 14.34 -11.79
CA VAL A 15 -12.45 13.13 -11.02
C VAL A 15 -10.95 13.12 -10.64
N LEU A 16 -10.10 13.68 -11.52
CA LEU A 16 -8.66 13.79 -11.28
C LEU A 16 -8.26 14.97 -10.38
N SER A 17 -9.16 15.90 -10.02
CA SER A 17 -8.84 16.99 -9.10
C SER A 17 -8.76 16.57 -7.64
N ASP A 18 -9.38 15.44 -7.29
CA ASP A 18 -9.49 14.95 -5.91
C ASP A 18 -8.35 13.98 -5.55
N ILE A 19 -7.43 13.75 -6.49
CA ILE A 19 -6.29 12.85 -6.35
C ILE A 19 -5.01 13.70 -6.17
N SER A 20 -4.07 13.21 -5.35
CA SER A 20 -2.81 13.91 -5.05
C SER A 20 -2.07 14.38 -6.33
N PRO A 21 -1.38 15.53 -6.35
CA PRO A 21 -0.80 16.10 -7.58
C PRO A 21 0.16 15.16 -8.33
N SER A 22 0.95 14.35 -7.62
CA SER A 22 1.87 13.36 -8.21
C SER A 22 1.14 12.17 -8.84
N THR A 23 0.06 11.71 -8.19
CA THR A 23 -0.77 10.61 -8.69
C THR A 23 -1.65 11.10 -9.84
N LYS A 24 -2.19 12.33 -9.75
CA LYS A 24 -2.86 13.06 -10.82
C LYS A 24 -1.99 13.17 -12.07
N ALA A 25 -0.73 13.60 -11.93
CA ALA A 25 0.20 13.70 -13.06
C ALA A 25 0.48 12.33 -13.71
N SER A 26 0.57 11.27 -12.89
CA SER A 26 0.79 9.89 -13.37
C SER A 26 -0.44 9.33 -14.08
N ILE A 27 -1.64 9.61 -13.57
CA ILE A 27 -2.91 9.19 -14.19
C ILE A 27 -3.15 10.00 -15.47
N ILE A 28 -2.98 11.32 -15.47
CA ILE A 28 -3.09 12.16 -16.68
C ILE A 28 -2.10 11.68 -17.74
N LYS A 29 -0.85 11.38 -17.37
CA LYS A 29 0.16 10.83 -18.28
C LYS A 29 -0.27 9.47 -18.83
N ALA A 30 -0.80 8.59 -17.98
CA ALA A 30 -1.31 7.29 -18.40
C ALA A 30 -2.49 7.43 -19.37
N LEU A 31 -3.50 8.25 -19.04
CA LEU A 31 -4.69 8.52 -19.84
C LEU A 31 -4.39 9.23 -21.17
N THR A 32 -3.38 10.12 -21.19
CA THR A 32 -2.89 10.76 -22.42
C THR A 32 -2.17 9.76 -23.31
N ALA A 33 -1.33 8.88 -22.72
CA ALA A 33 -0.60 7.85 -23.45
C ALA A 33 -1.51 6.76 -24.03
N SER A 34 -2.67 6.49 -23.41
CA SER A 34 -3.70 5.59 -23.95
C SER A 34 -4.71 6.28 -24.88
N GLY A 35 -4.57 7.59 -25.16
CA GLY A 35 -5.43 8.32 -26.08
C GLY A 35 -6.83 8.67 -25.53
N LEU A 36 -7.10 8.35 -24.27
CA LEU A 36 -8.42 8.51 -23.62
C LEU A 36 -8.81 9.97 -23.33
N LEU A 37 -7.84 10.90 -23.34
CA LEU A 37 -8.10 12.34 -23.14
C LEU A 37 -8.26 13.13 -24.44
N ASN A 38 -8.10 12.50 -25.62
CA ASN A 38 -8.10 13.17 -26.91
C ASN A 38 -9.24 12.62 -27.80
N ASP A 39 -10.48 12.87 -27.40
CA ASP A 39 -11.66 12.41 -28.14
C ASP A 39 -11.89 13.26 -29.39
N THR A 40 -11.32 12.82 -30.51
CA THR A 40 -11.75 13.19 -31.87
C THR A 40 -12.17 11.97 -32.68
N ASN A 41 -12.14 10.76 -32.10
CA ASN A 41 -12.23 9.50 -32.85
C ASN A 41 -13.29 8.51 -32.33
N GLY A 42 -14.19 8.88 -31.41
CA GLY A 42 -15.33 8.02 -31.04
C GLY A 42 -14.92 6.80 -30.21
N VAL A 43 -13.97 6.98 -29.29
CA VAL A 43 -13.58 5.93 -28.34
C VAL A 43 -14.74 5.70 -27.37
N GLY A 44 -15.18 4.44 -27.22
CA GLY A 44 -16.36 4.05 -26.43
C GLY A 44 -16.25 4.41 -24.95
N ILE A 45 -16.73 5.60 -24.59
CA ILE A 45 -16.96 6.07 -23.23
C ILE A 45 -18.45 5.85 -22.92
N SER A 46 -18.75 5.10 -21.86
CA SER A 46 -20.12 4.91 -21.35
C SER A 46 -20.29 5.70 -20.06
N ILE A 47 -21.39 6.43 -19.90
CA ILE A 47 -21.71 7.16 -18.68
C ILE A 47 -22.97 6.56 -18.08
N VAL A 48 -22.93 6.22 -16.79
CA VAL A 48 -24.11 5.71 -16.07
C VAL A 48 -24.44 6.69 -14.95
N THR A 49 -25.64 7.26 -15.02
CA THR A 49 -26.10 8.32 -14.11
C THR A 49 -27.25 7.88 -13.21
N ASP A 50 -27.53 6.57 -13.09
CA ASP A 50 -28.65 6.06 -12.28
C ASP A 50 -28.16 5.47 -10.94
N PRO A 51 -28.18 6.26 -9.85
CA PRO A 51 -27.72 5.82 -8.55
C PRO A 51 -28.70 4.84 -7.88
N GLY A 52 -28.23 3.63 -7.57
CA GLY A 52 -28.95 2.65 -6.74
C GLY A 52 -29.25 1.29 -7.39
N ASN A 53 -29.01 1.11 -8.69
CA ASN A 53 -29.20 -0.16 -9.37
C ASN A 53 -27.87 -0.90 -9.60
N ALA A 54 -27.90 -2.24 -9.49
CA ALA A 54 -26.76 -3.08 -9.86
C ALA A 54 -26.70 -3.21 -11.39
N TYR A 55 -25.63 -2.69 -12.00
CA TYR A 55 -25.39 -2.80 -13.43
C TYR A 55 -24.32 -3.84 -13.73
N THR A 56 -24.58 -4.67 -14.76
CA THR A 56 -23.54 -5.46 -15.42
C THR A 56 -23.17 -4.77 -16.73
N VAL A 57 -21.96 -4.22 -16.81
CA VAL A 57 -21.46 -3.59 -18.03
C VAL A 57 -20.57 -4.58 -18.75
N ASP A 58 -20.96 -4.97 -19.97
CA ASP A 58 -20.10 -5.74 -20.89
C ASP A 58 -19.33 -4.76 -21.79
N ALA A 59 -18.10 -4.46 -21.38
CA ALA A 59 -17.21 -3.49 -22.00
C ALA A 59 -16.26 -4.15 -23.01
N THR A 60 -16.78 -5.01 -23.90
CA THR A 60 -16.00 -5.58 -25.02
C THR A 60 -15.44 -4.52 -25.99
N THR A 61 -16.09 -3.36 -26.10
CA THR A 61 -15.67 -2.22 -26.96
C THR A 61 -15.47 -0.91 -26.20
N THR A 62 -15.91 -0.86 -24.94
CA THR A 62 -15.88 0.33 -24.08
C THR A 62 -14.56 0.38 -23.33
N GLN A 63 -13.78 1.43 -23.54
CA GLN A 63 -12.46 1.60 -22.90
C GLN A 63 -12.55 2.41 -21.60
N ALA A 64 -13.65 3.15 -21.39
CA ALA A 64 -13.89 3.91 -20.18
C ALA A 64 -15.38 3.94 -19.77
N LEU A 65 -15.63 3.80 -18.46
CA LEU A 65 -16.93 3.90 -17.81
C LEU A 65 -16.89 5.00 -16.75
N VAL A 66 -17.79 5.99 -16.84
CA VAL A 66 -17.93 7.06 -15.85
C VAL A 66 -19.26 6.91 -15.11
N LEU A 67 -19.21 6.92 -13.78
CA LEU A 67 -20.36 6.72 -12.91
C LEU A 67 -20.60 7.99 -12.08
N THR A 68 -21.85 8.40 -11.92
CA THR A 68 -22.21 9.56 -11.09
C THR A 68 -23.17 9.19 -9.98
N GLY A 69 -22.94 9.70 -8.76
CA GLY A 69 -23.78 9.42 -7.60
C GLY A 69 -23.41 8.10 -6.91
N ASN A 70 -24.36 7.48 -6.21
CA ASN A 70 -24.15 6.18 -5.55
C ASN A 70 -24.35 5.03 -6.55
N ALA A 71 -23.28 4.54 -7.18
CA ALA A 71 -23.37 3.45 -8.16
C ALA A 71 -23.12 2.07 -7.53
N VAL A 72 -23.81 1.04 -8.00
CA VAL A 72 -23.46 -0.38 -7.74
C VAL A 72 -23.21 -1.04 -9.08
N THR A 73 -22.00 -1.51 -9.35
CA THR A 73 -21.68 -2.03 -10.69
C THR A 73 -20.72 -3.21 -10.63
N GLN A 74 -21.09 -4.31 -11.28
CA GLN A 74 -20.18 -5.38 -11.69
C GLN A 74 -19.81 -5.14 -13.16
N ILE A 75 -18.53 -5.17 -13.47
CA ILE A 75 -18.05 -4.83 -14.81
C ILE A 75 -17.29 -6.01 -15.37
N ASN A 76 -17.74 -6.46 -16.54
CA ASN A 76 -17.10 -7.49 -17.33
C ASN A 76 -16.51 -6.81 -18.56
N SER A 77 -15.19 -6.84 -18.72
CA SER A 77 -14.52 -6.34 -19.92
C SER A 77 -13.53 -7.36 -20.45
N ASN A 78 -13.40 -7.38 -21.78
CA ASN A 78 -12.43 -8.20 -22.49
C ASN A 78 -11.20 -7.40 -22.95
N GLY A 79 -11.08 -6.11 -22.59
CA GLY A 79 -9.97 -5.23 -22.95
C GLY A 79 -9.65 -4.19 -21.86
N PRO A 80 -8.56 -3.40 -21.99
CA PRO A 80 -8.20 -2.40 -20.99
C PRO A 80 -9.39 -1.50 -20.62
N LEU A 81 -9.62 -1.34 -19.32
CA LEU A 81 -10.82 -0.70 -18.81
C LEU A 81 -10.47 0.38 -17.80
N LEU A 82 -10.96 1.60 -18.05
CA LEU A 82 -11.03 2.67 -17.05
C LEU A 82 -12.44 2.72 -16.44
N VAL A 83 -12.53 2.79 -15.12
CA VAL A 83 -13.77 3.00 -14.37
C VAL A 83 -13.55 4.18 -13.45
N ALA A 84 -14.41 5.17 -13.50
CA ALA A 84 -14.30 6.38 -12.69
C ALA A 84 -15.66 6.76 -12.09
N ALA A 85 -15.76 6.80 -10.78
CA ALA A 85 -16.90 7.34 -10.06
C ALA A 85 -16.60 8.77 -9.55
N SER A 86 -17.66 9.56 -9.37
CA SER A 86 -17.56 10.98 -8.98
C SER A 86 -17.76 11.23 -7.48
N GLN A 87 -18.99 11.41 -7.03
CA GLN A 87 -19.36 11.59 -5.62
C GLN A 87 -20.33 10.51 -5.19
N GLY A 88 -20.24 10.05 -3.95
CA GLY A 88 -21.19 9.12 -3.35
C GLY A 88 -20.54 7.85 -2.82
N THR A 89 -21.36 6.94 -2.29
CA THR A 89 -20.93 5.61 -1.91
C THR A 89 -21.07 4.70 -3.12
N ASN A 90 -19.95 4.29 -3.73
CA ASN A 90 -19.94 3.43 -4.91
C ASN A 90 -19.48 2.02 -4.58
N TYR A 91 -20.01 1.04 -5.31
CA TYR A 91 -19.53 -0.34 -5.35
C TYR A 91 -19.03 -0.63 -6.76
N LEU A 92 -17.72 -0.73 -6.92
CA LEU A 92 -17.01 -0.88 -8.20
C LEU A 92 -16.33 -2.24 -8.23
N ASP A 93 -16.88 -3.20 -8.96
CA ASP A 93 -16.36 -4.57 -9.02
C ASP A 93 -15.95 -4.93 -10.44
N VAL A 94 -14.64 -4.93 -10.70
CA VAL A 94 -14.04 -5.39 -11.96
C VAL A 94 -13.44 -6.80 -11.82
N SER A 95 -13.66 -7.49 -10.69
CA SER A 95 -13.00 -8.77 -10.39
C SER A 95 -13.37 -9.91 -11.35
N HIS A 96 -14.51 -9.77 -12.01
CA HIS A 96 -15.05 -10.71 -12.98
C HIS A 96 -14.50 -10.48 -14.41
N SER A 97 -13.78 -9.38 -14.63
CA SER A 97 -13.05 -9.10 -15.87
C SER A 97 -11.72 -9.87 -15.86
N ASP A 98 -11.71 -11.12 -16.28
CA ASP A 98 -10.48 -11.92 -16.40
C ASP A 98 -10.57 -12.88 -17.59
N LYS A 99 -9.48 -13.00 -18.36
CA LYS A 99 -8.84 -14.29 -18.78
C LYS A 99 -7.40 -14.15 -19.32
N THR A 100 -6.74 -12.98 -19.32
CA THR A 100 -5.34 -12.88 -19.80
C THR A 100 -4.49 -11.95 -18.94
N ALA A 101 -3.20 -12.28 -18.79
CA ALA A 101 -2.23 -11.54 -17.96
C ALA A 101 -2.00 -10.07 -18.40
N ASP A 102 -2.47 -9.69 -19.59
CA ASP A 102 -2.33 -8.35 -20.16
C ASP A 102 -3.51 -7.41 -19.82
N PHE A 103 -4.59 -7.93 -19.22
CA PHE A 103 -5.73 -7.11 -18.83
C PHE A 103 -5.35 -6.18 -17.67
N ARG A 104 -5.45 -4.87 -17.88
CA ARG A 104 -5.21 -3.87 -16.82
C ARG A 104 -6.45 -3.04 -16.58
N ALA A 105 -6.97 -3.08 -15.36
CA ALA A 105 -8.03 -2.18 -14.94
C ALA A 105 -7.43 -0.92 -14.30
N THR A 106 -8.01 0.24 -14.60
CA THR A 106 -7.83 1.46 -13.80
C THR A 106 -9.18 1.80 -13.19
N VAL A 107 -9.29 1.78 -11.86
CA VAL A 107 -10.54 2.07 -11.14
C VAL A 107 -10.32 3.23 -10.19
N ILE A 108 -11.21 4.23 -10.24
CA ILE A 108 -11.18 5.45 -9.43
C ILE A 108 -12.53 5.59 -8.73
N GLY A 109 -12.55 5.59 -7.39
CA GLY A 109 -13.77 5.74 -6.57
C GLY A 109 -14.30 7.17 -6.52
N GLY A 110 -13.40 8.15 -6.45
CA GLY A 110 -13.78 9.55 -6.35
C GLY A 110 -14.01 9.95 -4.90
N SER A 111 -15.03 10.77 -4.63
CA SER A 111 -15.37 11.19 -3.28
C SER A 111 -16.52 10.35 -2.69
N GLY A 112 -16.46 10.09 -1.40
CA GLY A 112 -17.42 9.27 -0.66
C GLY A 112 -16.81 7.96 -0.18
N SER A 113 -17.63 7.07 0.35
CA SER A 113 -17.15 5.80 0.91
C SER A 113 -17.30 4.68 -0.12
N ASP A 114 -16.26 4.45 -0.91
CA ASP A 114 -16.33 3.51 -2.02
C ASP A 114 -15.82 2.11 -1.65
N THR A 115 -16.41 1.09 -2.26
CA THR A 115 -15.93 -0.29 -2.24
C THR A 115 -15.43 -0.65 -3.63
N ILE A 116 -14.16 -1.05 -3.74
CA ILE A 116 -13.50 -1.33 -5.01
C ILE A 116 -12.90 -2.74 -4.99
N PHE A 117 -13.26 -3.57 -5.98
CA PHE A 117 -12.67 -4.89 -6.22
C PHE A 117 -11.95 -4.92 -7.57
N GLY A 118 -10.62 -5.10 -7.53
CA GLY A 118 -9.79 -5.41 -8.69
C GLY A 118 -9.87 -6.87 -9.11
N ASN A 119 -9.14 -7.23 -10.17
CA ASN A 119 -9.13 -8.58 -10.74
C ASN A 119 -7.83 -9.33 -10.46
N SER A 120 -7.61 -10.44 -11.15
CA SER A 120 -6.40 -11.27 -11.00
C SER A 120 -5.18 -10.71 -11.73
N ALA A 121 -5.38 -9.70 -12.57
CA ALA A 121 -4.38 -9.09 -13.42
C ALA A 121 -3.97 -7.71 -12.89
N ARG A 122 -2.88 -7.15 -13.43
CA ARG A 122 -2.31 -5.90 -12.92
C ARG A 122 -3.29 -4.74 -13.01
N SER A 123 -3.68 -4.20 -11.86
CA SER A 123 -4.65 -3.11 -11.76
C SER A 123 -4.08 -1.86 -11.09
N LEU A 124 -4.63 -0.69 -11.42
CA LEU A 124 -4.46 0.57 -10.68
C LEU A 124 -5.80 0.91 -10.01
N LEU A 125 -5.83 0.92 -8.68
CA LEU A 125 -7.03 1.19 -7.90
C LEU A 125 -6.81 2.43 -7.04
N VAL A 126 -7.68 3.43 -7.18
CA VAL A 126 -7.61 4.70 -6.47
C VAL A 126 -8.92 4.91 -5.73
N GLY A 127 -8.86 5.03 -4.40
CA GLY A 127 -10.03 5.32 -3.56
C GLY A 127 -10.54 6.72 -3.83
N GLY A 128 -9.76 7.72 -3.40
CA GLY A 128 -10.09 9.13 -3.56
C GLY A 128 -10.27 9.79 -2.20
N SER A 129 -11.43 10.37 -1.90
CA SER A 129 -11.65 11.01 -0.60
C SER A 129 -12.85 10.44 0.16
N GLY A 130 -12.65 10.00 1.40
CA GLY A 130 -13.69 9.34 2.17
C GLY A 130 -13.15 8.10 2.89
N ALA A 131 -14.02 7.14 3.18
CA ALA A 131 -13.60 5.89 3.83
C ALA A 131 -13.72 4.76 2.82
N GLU A 132 -12.62 4.41 2.15
CA GLU A 132 -12.66 3.44 1.07
C GLU A 132 -12.29 2.02 1.54
N ALA A 133 -12.92 1.02 0.91
CA ALA A 133 -12.60 -0.39 1.04
C ALA A 133 -12.11 -0.92 -0.32
N ILE A 134 -10.80 -1.16 -0.45
CA ILE A 134 -10.18 -1.57 -1.72
C ILE A 134 -9.57 -2.96 -1.58
N THR A 135 -9.95 -3.89 -2.45
CA THR A 135 -9.33 -5.22 -2.58
C THR A 135 -8.78 -5.39 -3.99
N SER A 136 -7.47 -5.59 -4.15
CA SER A 136 -6.87 -5.59 -5.49
C SER A 136 -7.06 -6.87 -6.29
N GLY A 137 -7.21 -8.01 -5.60
CA GLY A 137 -7.20 -9.31 -6.24
C GLY A 137 -5.76 -9.83 -6.39
N GLY A 138 -5.48 -10.52 -7.50
CA GLY A 138 -4.16 -11.09 -7.77
C GLY A 138 -3.32 -10.18 -8.66
N GLY A 139 -2.13 -10.63 -9.05
CA GLY A 139 -1.30 -9.90 -10.02
C GLY A 139 -0.40 -8.84 -9.38
N ARG A 140 -0.04 -7.82 -10.17
CA ARG A 140 0.91 -6.78 -9.76
C ARG A 140 0.24 -5.42 -9.68
N ASP A 141 -0.41 -5.14 -8.56
CA ASP A 141 -1.31 -3.99 -8.46
C ASP A 141 -0.65 -2.74 -7.91
N THR A 142 -1.32 -1.60 -8.12
CA THR A 142 -1.04 -0.35 -7.43
C THR A 142 -2.33 0.13 -6.79
N ILE A 143 -2.32 0.28 -5.47
CA ILE A 143 -3.43 0.79 -4.67
C ILE A 143 -3.06 2.15 -4.11
N VAL A 144 -3.91 3.15 -4.32
CA VAL A 144 -3.83 4.47 -3.69
C VAL A 144 -5.09 4.66 -2.87
N GLY A 145 -4.96 4.62 -1.54
CA GLY A 145 -6.10 4.82 -0.64
C GLY A 145 -6.72 6.20 -0.80
N GLY A 146 -5.90 7.25 -0.85
CA GLY A 146 -6.38 8.62 -0.90
C GLY A 146 -6.57 9.21 0.51
N SER A 147 -7.56 10.06 0.72
CA SER A 147 -7.78 10.71 2.03
C SER A 147 -8.89 10.03 2.82
N GLY A 148 -8.68 9.83 4.12
CA GLY A 148 -9.72 9.42 5.07
C GLY A 148 -9.36 8.14 5.80
N SER A 149 -10.33 7.26 6.07
CA SER A 149 -10.12 6.06 6.90
C SER A 149 -10.31 4.78 6.11
N ASN A 150 -9.20 4.21 5.62
CA ASN A 150 -9.24 3.30 4.48
C ASN A 150 -8.88 1.87 4.87
N THR A 151 -9.55 0.89 4.27
CA THR A 151 -9.22 -0.54 4.39
C THR A 151 -8.71 -1.04 3.05
N LEU A 152 -7.42 -1.39 3.00
CA LEU A 152 -6.72 -1.76 1.78
C LEU A 152 -6.24 -3.22 1.89
N VAL A 153 -6.71 -4.07 0.98
CA VAL A 153 -6.29 -5.47 0.86
C VAL A 153 -5.59 -5.64 -0.47
N ALA A 154 -4.27 -5.85 -0.40
CA ALA A 154 -3.45 -6.12 -1.57
C ALA A 154 -3.18 -7.62 -1.66
N GLY A 155 -3.44 -8.21 -2.82
CA GLY A 155 -2.95 -9.55 -3.15
C GLY A 155 -1.80 -9.49 -4.16
N GLY A 156 -1.23 -10.65 -4.46
CA GLY A 156 -0.10 -10.77 -5.37
C GLY A 156 1.10 -9.91 -4.92
N ARG A 157 1.77 -9.27 -5.88
CA ARG A 157 2.91 -8.36 -5.63
C ARG A 157 2.49 -6.92 -5.89
N SER A 158 2.21 -6.17 -4.85
CA SER A 158 1.52 -4.89 -4.96
C SER A 158 2.32 -3.71 -4.43
N ILE A 159 1.99 -2.53 -4.95
CA ILE A 159 2.41 -1.24 -4.41
C ILE A 159 1.20 -0.59 -3.74
N VAL A 160 1.32 -0.21 -2.46
CA VAL A 160 0.23 0.41 -1.70
C VAL A 160 0.67 1.75 -1.15
N GLU A 161 -0.05 2.81 -1.51
CA GLU A 161 0.07 4.13 -0.90
C GLU A 161 -1.18 4.41 -0.07
N THR A 162 -1.04 4.54 1.24
CA THR A 162 -2.22 4.71 2.11
C THR A 162 -2.87 6.08 1.98
N GLY A 163 -2.13 7.08 1.50
CA GLY A 163 -2.58 8.47 1.42
C GLY A 163 -2.68 9.15 2.80
N THR A 164 -3.59 10.10 2.96
CA THR A 164 -3.74 10.89 4.19
C THR A 164 -4.84 10.32 5.07
N GLY A 165 -4.65 10.33 6.39
CA GLY A 165 -5.66 9.83 7.32
C GLY A 165 -5.31 8.44 7.84
N SER A 166 -6.30 7.71 8.33
CA SER A 166 -6.04 6.40 8.93
C SER A 166 -6.14 5.30 7.89
N ALA A 167 -5.31 4.26 7.99
CA ALA A 167 -5.39 3.15 7.05
C ALA A 167 -5.16 1.80 7.74
N VAL A 168 -5.90 0.79 7.32
CA VAL A 168 -5.66 -0.61 7.65
C VAL A 168 -5.24 -1.32 6.38
N VAL A 169 -3.98 -1.74 6.30
CA VAL A 169 -3.44 -2.46 5.15
C VAL A 169 -3.21 -3.91 5.51
N ARG A 170 -3.69 -4.81 4.65
CA ARG A 170 -3.38 -6.24 4.65
C ARG A 170 -2.74 -6.57 3.31
N ALA A 171 -1.50 -7.05 3.33
CA ALA A 171 -0.81 -7.54 2.13
C ALA A 171 -0.04 -8.82 2.46
N GLY A 172 0.78 -9.32 1.54
CA GLY A 172 1.54 -10.55 1.72
C GLY A 172 0.72 -11.84 1.51
N GLN A 173 -0.46 -11.75 0.89
CA GLN A 173 -1.29 -12.94 0.63
C GLN A 173 -0.77 -13.68 -0.61
N GLY A 174 -0.38 -14.95 -0.46
CA GLY A 174 0.14 -15.80 -1.54
C GLY A 174 1.67 -15.89 -1.56
N THR A 175 2.20 -16.81 -2.38
CA THR A 175 3.60 -17.28 -2.32
C THR A 175 4.64 -16.40 -3.03
N GLU A 176 4.23 -15.37 -3.78
CA GLU A 176 5.11 -14.42 -4.50
C GLU A 176 4.91 -12.95 -4.06
N SER A 177 4.36 -12.74 -2.86
CA SER A 177 3.96 -11.41 -2.41
C SER A 177 5.16 -10.58 -1.93
N HIS A 178 5.73 -9.78 -2.85
CA HIS A 178 6.80 -8.82 -2.55
C HIS A 178 6.26 -7.40 -2.56
N ASP A 179 5.58 -7.02 -1.49
CA ASP A 179 4.81 -5.79 -1.46
C ASP A 179 5.67 -4.58 -1.13
N THR A 180 5.34 -3.43 -1.73
CA THR A 180 5.90 -2.14 -1.34
C THR A 180 4.80 -1.26 -0.77
N ILE A 181 4.86 -0.98 0.53
CA ILE A 181 3.86 -0.17 1.22
C ILE A 181 4.49 1.16 1.64
N ARG A 182 3.82 2.27 1.29
CA ARG A 182 4.15 3.61 1.75
C ARG A 182 3.01 4.14 2.62
N ALA A 183 3.27 4.22 3.92
CA ALA A 183 2.37 4.88 4.84
C ALA A 183 2.45 6.40 4.60
N GLY A 184 1.30 7.05 4.38
CA GLY A 184 1.21 8.50 4.29
C GLY A 184 1.03 9.14 5.67
N SER A 185 0.30 10.25 5.74
CA SER A 185 0.01 10.94 7.01
C SER A 185 -1.15 10.26 7.75
N GLY A 186 -1.22 10.40 9.08
CA GLY A 186 -2.26 9.81 9.91
C GLY A 186 -1.90 8.44 10.51
N LEU A 187 -2.91 7.71 11.03
CA LEU A 187 -2.70 6.49 11.81
C LEU A 187 -2.86 5.23 10.96
N SER A 188 -1.76 4.55 10.64
CA SER A 188 -1.78 3.33 9.82
C SER A 188 -1.54 2.07 10.63
N THR A 189 -2.26 0.99 10.33
CA THR A 189 -1.95 -0.38 10.74
C THR A 189 -1.64 -1.20 9.51
N ILE A 190 -0.41 -1.69 9.39
CA ILE A 190 0.06 -2.47 8.25
C ILE A 190 0.36 -3.89 8.73
N ARG A 191 -0.32 -4.87 8.13
CA ARG A 191 -0.08 -6.29 8.36
C ARG A 191 0.31 -6.97 7.07
N LEU A 192 1.55 -7.38 7.00
CA LEU A 192 2.11 -8.23 5.97
C LEU A 192 2.06 -9.69 6.45
N SER A 193 1.97 -10.62 5.50
CA SER A 193 1.94 -12.06 5.79
C SER A 193 3.22 -12.74 5.32
N ALA A 194 3.35 -13.14 4.06
CA ALA A 194 4.57 -13.75 3.54
C ALA A 194 5.35 -12.80 2.61
N GLY A 195 6.53 -13.26 2.21
CA GLY A 195 7.36 -12.67 1.16
C GLY A 195 8.28 -11.53 1.62
N ASP A 196 9.18 -11.12 0.74
CA ASP A 196 10.17 -10.08 1.05
C ASP A 196 9.58 -8.70 0.74
N ASN A 197 9.10 -8.00 1.77
CA ASN A 197 8.36 -6.76 1.60
C ASN A 197 9.21 -5.52 1.88
N VAL A 198 8.78 -4.38 1.35
CA VAL A 198 9.36 -3.07 1.62
C VAL A 198 8.31 -2.16 2.23
N VAL A 199 8.52 -1.69 3.47
CA VAL A 199 7.62 -0.74 4.11
C VAL A 199 8.33 0.58 4.38
N ARG A 200 7.75 1.68 3.93
CA ARG A 200 8.15 3.04 4.28
C ARG A 200 7.17 3.58 5.31
N ALA A 201 7.70 3.88 6.49
CA ALA A 201 6.94 4.44 7.61
C ALA A 201 6.38 5.85 7.26
N PRO A 202 5.43 6.35 8.08
CA PRO A 202 4.66 7.55 7.81
C PRO A 202 5.48 8.82 7.55
N THR A 203 4.83 9.75 6.86
CA THR A 203 5.28 11.14 6.72
C THR A 203 4.27 12.11 7.35
N GLY A 204 4.63 13.39 7.53
CA GLY A 204 3.68 14.43 7.94
C GLY A 204 3.11 14.25 9.35
N GLY A 205 3.87 13.67 10.26
CA GLY A 205 3.46 13.46 11.66
C GLY A 205 2.60 12.21 11.89
N GLY A 206 2.43 11.36 10.87
CA GLY A 206 1.65 10.13 10.98
C GLY A 206 2.27 9.10 11.95
N ARG A 207 1.47 8.11 12.35
CA ARG A 207 1.94 6.98 13.17
C ARG A 207 1.58 5.67 12.51
N ALA A 208 2.51 4.70 12.50
CA ALA A 208 2.24 3.38 11.95
C ALA A 208 2.46 2.28 12.99
N THR A 209 1.61 1.25 12.96
CA THR A 209 1.90 -0.06 13.54
C THR A 209 2.14 -1.03 12.40
N ILE A 210 3.32 -1.62 12.30
CA ILE A 210 3.74 -2.49 11.20
C ILE A 210 4.02 -3.89 11.74
N SER A 211 3.49 -4.90 11.09
CA SER A 211 3.83 -6.32 11.31
C SER A 211 4.30 -6.88 9.97
N ALA A 212 5.58 -7.20 9.83
CA ALA A 212 6.16 -7.56 8.53
C ALA A 212 5.96 -9.04 8.14
N GLY A 213 5.74 -9.93 9.11
CA GLY A 213 5.34 -11.30 8.82
C GLY A 213 6.53 -12.25 8.61
N THR A 214 6.50 -13.08 7.58
CA THR A 214 7.59 -13.98 7.19
C THR A 214 8.22 -13.52 5.88
N GLY A 215 9.49 -13.87 5.67
CA GLY A 215 10.27 -13.37 4.54
C GLY A 215 11.41 -12.49 5.01
N ALA A 216 12.15 -11.90 4.08
CA ALA A 216 13.20 -10.93 4.35
C ALA A 216 12.67 -9.52 4.11
N ASP A 217 12.13 -8.90 5.16
CA ASP A 217 11.47 -7.60 5.04
C ASP A 217 12.45 -6.43 5.21
N THR A 218 12.23 -5.34 4.47
CA THR A 218 12.96 -4.08 4.63
C THR A 218 12.01 -2.98 5.09
N ILE A 219 12.31 -2.36 6.23
CA ILE A 219 11.48 -1.30 6.80
C ILE A 219 12.30 -0.03 6.94
N PHE A 220 11.79 1.07 6.39
CA PHE A 220 12.35 2.40 6.55
C PHE A 220 11.53 3.17 7.57
N GLY A 221 12.17 3.59 8.66
CA GLY A 221 11.62 4.47 9.67
C GLY A 221 11.24 5.86 9.15
N PRO A 222 10.44 6.61 9.91
CA PRO A 222 10.07 7.97 9.55
C PRO A 222 11.31 8.87 9.61
N ALA A 223 11.31 9.93 8.80
CA ALA A 223 12.27 11.02 8.96
C ALA A 223 11.97 11.82 10.24
N ALA A 224 12.93 12.64 10.68
CA ALA A 224 12.81 13.49 11.87
C ALA A 224 11.55 14.35 11.78
N ASN A 225 10.78 14.39 12.86
CA ASN A 225 9.52 15.14 12.97
C ASN A 225 8.43 14.73 11.95
N GLN A 226 8.62 13.64 11.20
CA GLN A 226 7.68 13.20 10.17
C GLN A 226 6.78 12.05 10.63
N GLY A 227 6.91 11.60 11.87
CA GLY A 227 6.01 10.60 12.45
C GLY A 227 6.67 9.67 13.45
N ALA A 228 5.94 8.60 13.80
CA ALA A 228 6.45 7.51 14.62
C ALA A 228 6.01 6.15 14.08
N ALA A 229 6.79 5.10 14.30
CA ALA A 229 6.35 3.74 14.00
C ALA A 229 6.65 2.75 15.13
N THR A 230 5.68 1.88 15.39
CA THR A 230 5.85 0.65 16.17
C THR A 230 5.92 -0.50 15.19
N ILE A 231 7.02 -1.22 15.18
CA ILE A 231 7.30 -2.25 14.18
C ILE A 231 7.52 -3.59 14.87
N ASN A 232 6.81 -4.62 14.43
CA ASN A 232 7.10 -6.01 14.70
C ASN A 232 7.76 -6.58 13.44
N GLY A 233 9.07 -6.83 13.52
CA GLY A 233 9.87 -7.18 12.33
C GLY A 233 9.40 -8.46 11.64
N GLY A 234 8.95 -9.46 12.38
CA GLY A 234 8.73 -10.76 11.75
C GLY A 234 10.08 -11.44 11.46
N ALA A 235 10.12 -12.36 10.49
CA ALA A 235 11.35 -13.05 10.13
C ALA A 235 12.35 -12.09 9.45
N LYS A 236 13.65 -12.33 9.66
CA LYS A 236 14.79 -11.71 8.95
C LYS A 236 14.55 -10.26 8.46
N THR A 237 14.42 -9.31 9.37
CA THR A 237 14.10 -7.92 9.03
C THR A 237 15.34 -7.05 8.92
N THR A 238 15.42 -6.25 7.85
CA THR A 238 16.30 -5.09 7.75
C THR A 238 15.54 -3.83 8.12
N LEU A 239 15.87 -3.22 9.25
CA LEU A 239 15.31 -1.95 9.68
C LEU A 239 16.30 -0.81 9.48
N ASN A 240 15.93 0.20 8.70
CA ASN A 240 16.59 1.49 8.70
C ASN A 240 15.84 2.43 9.65
N LEU A 241 16.51 2.88 10.72
CA LEU A 241 15.84 3.66 11.76
C LEU A 241 15.39 5.06 11.31
N GLY A 242 15.91 5.59 10.20
CA GLY A 242 15.65 6.97 9.82
C GLY A 242 16.09 7.96 10.90
N THR A 243 15.44 9.12 10.99
CA THR A 243 15.76 10.17 11.98
C THR A 243 14.61 10.50 12.93
N GLY A 244 13.45 9.84 12.78
CA GLY A 244 12.29 9.98 13.65
C GLY A 244 12.25 9.00 14.83
N SER A 245 11.17 9.08 15.62
CA SER A 245 10.97 8.22 16.80
C SER A 245 10.45 6.84 16.40
N LEU A 246 11.16 5.79 16.81
CA LEU A 246 10.83 4.40 16.48
C LEU A 246 10.80 3.51 17.71
N LYS A 247 9.88 2.54 17.69
CA LYS A 247 9.89 1.36 18.56
C LYS A 247 9.92 0.12 17.67
N PHE A 248 10.95 -0.70 17.81
CA PHE A 248 11.08 -1.95 17.07
C PHE A 248 11.11 -3.13 18.03
N ASN A 249 10.21 -4.10 17.80
CA ASN A 249 10.14 -5.38 18.50
C ASN A 249 10.58 -6.48 17.52
N LEU A 250 11.55 -7.31 17.95
CA LEU A 250 12.01 -8.44 17.15
C LEU A 250 11.08 -9.66 17.25
N SER A 251 11.04 -10.44 16.18
CA SER A 251 10.44 -11.78 16.21
C SER A 251 11.47 -12.82 16.68
N LYS A 252 11.04 -14.04 17.01
CA LYS A 252 11.94 -15.04 17.65
C LYS A 252 12.84 -15.69 16.60
N GLY A 253 14.13 -15.86 16.92
CA GLY A 253 15.00 -16.89 16.34
C GLY A 253 15.68 -16.56 15.01
N ASP A 254 15.34 -15.43 14.38
CA ASP A 254 15.93 -15.02 13.10
C ASP A 254 17.02 -13.95 13.26
N SER A 255 17.78 -13.72 12.19
CA SER A 255 18.82 -12.69 12.15
C SER A 255 18.29 -11.38 11.58
N ASP A 256 18.21 -10.35 12.40
CA ASP A 256 17.75 -9.01 12.05
C ASP A 256 18.93 -8.04 11.87
N THR A 257 18.80 -7.10 10.94
CA THR A 257 19.80 -6.04 10.71
C THR A 257 19.19 -4.68 10.99
N ILE A 258 19.86 -3.84 11.78
CA ILE A 258 19.39 -2.50 12.15
C ILE A 258 20.44 -1.47 11.75
N PHE A 259 20.08 -0.58 10.83
CA PHE A 259 20.90 0.57 10.49
C PHE A 259 20.53 1.76 11.38
N GLY A 260 21.55 2.30 12.05
CA GLY A 260 21.45 3.55 12.79
C GLY A 260 21.15 4.73 11.87
N GLY A 261 20.39 5.69 12.39
CA GLY A 261 20.22 7.01 11.81
C GLY A 261 20.38 8.08 12.89
N ALA A 262 20.46 9.35 12.50
CA ALA A 262 20.77 10.47 13.39
C ALA A 262 19.69 10.80 14.47
N GLY A 263 18.73 9.90 14.71
CA GLY A 263 17.59 10.09 15.63
C GLY A 263 17.63 9.23 16.90
N SER A 264 16.71 9.51 17.83
CA SER A 264 16.54 8.81 19.11
C SER A 264 15.74 7.51 18.97
N GLY A 265 16.08 6.66 18.00
CA GLY A 265 15.41 5.37 17.80
C GLY A 265 15.65 4.47 19.02
N PHE A 266 14.58 3.96 19.63
CA PHE A 266 14.67 2.98 20.72
C PHE A 266 14.30 1.60 20.17
N VAL A 267 15.24 0.68 20.15
CA VAL A 267 14.97 -0.73 19.84
C VAL A 267 14.66 -1.43 21.16
N ASN A 268 13.46 -2.00 21.29
CA ASN A 268 13.06 -2.74 22.48
C ASN A 268 12.99 -4.25 22.17
N LEU A 269 13.88 -5.00 22.80
CA LEU A 269 13.99 -6.43 22.60
C LEU A 269 13.06 -7.18 23.56
N ASN A 270 11.78 -7.15 23.24
CA ASN A 270 10.73 -7.57 24.16
C ASN A 270 10.38 -9.07 23.98
N LYS A 271 11.30 -10.00 24.33
CA LYS A 271 10.98 -11.42 24.58
C LYS A 271 11.89 -12.07 25.63
N SER A 272 11.24 -12.87 26.48
CA SER A 272 11.73 -13.48 27.73
C SER A 272 12.75 -14.63 27.58
N SER A 273 13.44 -14.78 26.45
CA SER A 273 14.27 -15.98 26.18
C SER A 273 15.59 -15.70 25.47
N HIS A 274 15.99 -14.43 25.34
CA HIS A 274 17.17 -14.04 24.57
C HIS A 274 18.29 -13.63 25.50
N ASP A 275 18.85 -14.60 26.24
CA ASP A 275 20.15 -14.41 26.86
C ASP A 275 21.17 -14.17 25.73
N ILE A 276 22.01 -13.14 25.86
CA ILE A 276 23.06 -12.85 24.89
C ILE A 276 24.11 -13.97 24.99
N ALA A 277 24.33 -14.69 23.90
CA ALA A 277 25.33 -15.74 23.81
C ALA A 277 26.72 -15.18 23.53
N SER A 278 26.81 -14.20 22.61
CA SER A 278 28.06 -13.52 22.29
C SER A 278 27.82 -12.18 21.63
N THR A 279 28.83 -11.31 21.69
CA THR A 279 28.90 -10.09 20.91
C THR A 279 30.19 -10.09 20.09
N SER A 280 30.13 -9.55 18.88
CA SER A 280 31.30 -9.42 18.01
C SER A 280 31.23 -8.10 17.25
N THR A 281 32.39 -7.63 16.80
CA THR A 281 32.49 -6.44 15.95
C THR A 281 33.15 -6.81 14.64
N SER A 282 32.67 -6.24 13.55
CA SER A 282 33.22 -6.45 12.21
C SER A 282 33.15 -5.14 11.41
N THR A 283 33.71 -5.16 10.20
CA THR A 283 33.56 -4.07 9.24
C THR A 283 32.87 -4.62 8.00
N ASN A 284 31.83 -3.94 7.52
CA ASN A 284 31.11 -4.38 6.33
C ASN A 284 31.87 -4.03 5.04
N ALA A 285 31.33 -4.47 3.90
CA ALA A 285 31.91 -4.19 2.58
C ALA A 285 32.00 -2.69 2.23
N SER A 286 31.22 -1.83 2.88
CA SER A 286 31.29 -0.37 2.73
C SER A 286 32.21 0.33 3.76
N GLY A 287 32.97 -0.43 4.55
CA GLY A 287 33.92 0.12 5.52
C GLY A 287 33.28 0.61 6.84
N GLN A 288 32.01 0.31 7.09
CA GLN A 288 31.31 0.71 8.31
C GLN A 288 31.45 -0.35 9.40
N GLN A 289 31.70 0.10 10.63
CA GLN A 289 31.73 -0.79 11.80
C GLN A 289 30.33 -1.37 12.06
N GLN A 290 30.30 -2.66 12.34
CA GLN A 290 29.11 -3.41 12.72
C GLN A 290 29.30 -4.03 14.10
N VAL A 291 28.21 -4.14 14.85
CA VAL A 291 28.15 -4.92 16.09
C VAL A 291 27.11 -6.02 15.89
N THR A 292 27.52 -7.27 16.04
CA THR A 292 26.62 -8.42 15.99
C THR A 292 26.43 -9.01 17.38
N ILE A 293 25.18 -9.15 17.80
CA ILE A 293 24.74 -9.75 19.06
C ILE A 293 24.04 -11.06 18.73
N ASN A 294 24.62 -12.18 19.15
CA ASN A 294 24.03 -13.51 18.97
C ASN A 294 23.27 -13.92 20.22
N PHE A 295 22.09 -14.53 20.05
CA PHE A 295 21.27 -14.98 21.17
C PHE A 295 21.38 -16.48 21.41
N ALA A 296 21.33 -16.90 22.67
CA ALA A 296 21.43 -18.31 23.08
C ALA A 296 20.30 -19.17 22.52
N SER A 297 19.13 -18.57 22.25
CA SER A 297 17.99 -19.21 21.60
C SER A 297 18.13 -19.39 20.08
N GLY A 298 19.24 -18.95 19.48
CA GLY A 298 19.37 -18.77 18.04
C GLY A 298 18.90 -17.39 17.57
N GLY A 299 19.38 -16.99 16.39
CA GLY A 299 19.18 -15.64 15.82
C GLY A 299 20.25 -14.64 16.25
N SER A 300 20.29 -13.49 15.56
CA SER A 300 21.25 -12.42 15.84
C SER A 300 20.70 -11.03 15.51
N ILE A 301 21.23 -9.99 16.14
CA ILE A 301 21.06 -8.60 15.69
C ILE A 301 22.39 -8.11 15.19
N THR A 302 22.44 -7.59 13.97
CA THR A 302 23.59 -6.81 13.50
C THR A 302 23.21 -5.34 13.41
N THR A 303 23.87 -4.49 14.18
CA THR A 303 23.73 -3.04 14.06
C THR A 303 24.84 -2.45 13.20
N VAL A 304 24.52 -1.42 12.41
CA VAL A 304 25.49 -0.66 11.62
C VAL A 304 25.36 0.82 11.95
N GLY A 305 26.47 1.46 12.34
CA GLY A 305 26.48 2.84 12.82
C GLY A 305 26.03 2.99 14.28
N THR A 306 25.72 4.21 14.70
CA THR A 306 25.29 4.49 16.08
C THR A 306 23.84 4.07 16.30
N VAL A 307 23.64 3.04 17.11
CA VAL A 307 22.31 2.54 17.51
C VAL A 307 22.25 2.42 19.02
N ASN A 308 21.28 3.06 19.65
CA ASN A 308 20.99 2.85 21.07
C ASN A 308 20.06 1.65 21.23
N LEU A 309 20.55 0.59 21.87
CA LEU A 309 19.77 -0.61 22.18
C LEU A 309 19.38 -0.60 23.66
N THR A 310 18.10 -0.78 23.97
CA THR A 310 17.63 -0.98 25.34
C THR A 310 17.11 -2.41 25.47
N PHE A 311 17.72 -3.17 26.38
CA PHE A 311 17.28 -4.51 26.74
C PHE A 311 16.38 -4.40 27.97
N THR A 312 15.16 -4.92 27.90
CA THR A 312 14.25 -4.98 29.05
C THR A 312 14.10 -6.44 29.46
N ASP A 313 14.70 -6.85 30.58
CA ASP A 313 14.50 -8.19 31.12
C ASP A 313 13.14 -8.26 31.84
N THR A 314 12.21 -9.03 31.29
CA THR A 314 10.88 -9.22 31.88
C THR A 314 10.84 -10.33 32.94
N ARG A 315 11.96 -11.02 33.23
CA ARG A 315 12.04 -12.09 34.24
C ARG A 315 12.04 -11.56 35.69
N ASN A 316 12.26 -10.27 35.91
CA ASN A 316 12.20 -9.63 37.23
C ASN A 316 10.87 -8.90 37.44
N LYS A 317 9.76 -9.64 37.48
CA LYS A 317 8.53 -9.19 38.15
C LYS A 317 8.32 -10.07 39.39
N HIS A 318 9.07 -9.75 40.44
CA HIS A 318 8.75 -10.11 41.82
C HIS A 318 8.50 -8.83 42.59
#